data_AF-H8ZSR3-F1
#
_entry.id   AF-H8ZSR3-F1
#
_cell.length_a   1.000
_cell.length_b   1.000
_cell.length_c   1.000
_cell.angle_alpha   90.00
_cell.angle_beta   90.00
_cell.angle_gamma   90.00
#
_symmetry.space_group_name_H-M   'P 1'
#
loop_
_entity.id
_entity.type
_entity.pdbx_description
1 polymer ?
#
loop_
_entity_poly.entity_id
_entity_poly.type
_entity_poly.pdbx_seq_one_letter_code
_entity_poly.pdbx_strand_id
1 'polypeptide(L)'
;SDIVGRGFSIGIMKRDFELMKWIGANSFRTSHYPYSEEIYQMADREGFLVIDKVPAVGMFQSLMNFMEASTGKQTAFFKKETTPVLLKAHLRAIEEMIARDKNHPSVVAWSLLNEPETTNEAAVPYFKEVFDLANKLDMQKRPRTFALIMNSLPDTCKCYQFSDIIALNRYYGWYMKGGYEISVAEELFRKEMNAWKEKKLNKPFIFTEYGADTLASEHKLPSVMWSQEYQDEYLKMTHEVFDSYGFIKGEQI
;
A
#
# COMPACT_ATOMS: atom_id res chain seq x y z
N SER A 1 7.63 -28.70 -13.26
CA SER A 1 7.25 -27.30 -13.49
C SER A 1 8.28 -26.46 -12.79
N ASP A 2 8.99 -25.60 -13.52
CA ASP A 2 10.02 -24.70 -12.95
C ASP A 2 9.40 -23.45 -12.29
N ILE A 3 8.07 -23.34 -12.31
CA ILE A 3 7.31 -22.25 -11.71
C ILE A 3 6.88 -22.65 -10.30
N VAL A 4 7.52 -22.06 -9.30
CA VAL A 4 7.03 -22.06 -7.92
C VAL A 4 6.07 -20.88 -7.81
N GLY A 5 4.77 -21.16 -7.66
CA GLY A 5 3.75 -20.12 -7.46
C GLY A 5 3.86 -19.48 -6.08
N ARG A 6 2.76 -19.32 -5.35
CA ARG A 6 2.78 -18.81 -3.97
C ARG A 6 3.27 -19.83 -2.92
N GLY A 7 3.84 -20.95 -3.36
CA GLY A 7 4.33 -22.00 -2.46
C GLY A 7 5.57 -21.53 -1.71
N PHE A 8 5.60 -21.72 -0.40
CA PHE A 8 6.77 -21.35 0.41
C PHE A 8 8.01 -22.12 -0.04
N SER A 9 9.13 -21.39 -0.15
CA SER A 9 10.45 -21.94 -0.45
C SER A 9 11.50 -21.22 0.38
N ILE A 10 12.21 -21.98 1.22
CA ILE A 10 13.30 -21.46 2.04
C ILE A 10 14.41 -20.81 1.20
N GLY A 11 14.64 -21.33 -0.03
CA GLY A 11 15.65 -20.79 -0.95
C GLY A 11 15.27 -19.41 -1.47
N ILE A 12 13.99 -19.20 -1.82
CA ILE A 12 13.47 -17.90 -2.26
C ILE A 12 13.54 -16.91 -1.08
N MET A 13 12.99 -17.30 0.07
CA MET A 13 13.03 -16.46 1.27
C MET A 13 14.47 -16.03 1.59
N LYS A 14 15.43 -16.95 1.63
CA LYS A 14 16.82 -16.57 1.93
C LYS A 14 17.39 -15.62 0.89
N ARG A 15 17.14 -15.85 -0.40
CA ARG A 15 17.61 -14.94 -1.47
C ARG A 15 17.03 -13.54 -1.31
N ASP A 16 15.74 -13.43 -1.02
CA ASP A 16 15.06 -12.14 -0.85
C ASP A 16 15.65 -11.35 0.32
N PHE A 17 15.89 -11.98 1.48
CA PHE A 17 16.54 -11.31 2.62
C PHE A 17 17.99 -10.89 2.33
N GLU A 18 18.75 -11.68 1.57
CA GLU A 18 20.09 -11.26 1.15
C GLU A 18 20.05 -10.06 0.19
N LEU A 19 19.08 -10.03 -0.74
CA LEU A 19 18.88 -8.89 -1.64
C LEU A 19 18.43 -7.63 -0.89
N MET A 20 17.48 -7.77 0.05
CA MET A 20 17.01 -6.66 0.87
C MET A 20 18.14 -6.06 1.72
N LYS A 21 19.01 -6.89 2.32
CA LYS A 21 20.20 -6.40 3.04
C LYS A 21 21.19 -5.72 2.09
N TRP A 22 21.41 -6.28 0.91
CA TRP A 22 22.32 -5.72 -0.09
C TRP A 22 21.90 -4.31 -0.54
N ILE A 23 20.61 -4.08 -0.78
CA ILE A 23 20.09 -2.75 -1.15
C ILE A 23 19.96 -1.80 0.05
N GLY A 24 20.20 -2.27 1.28
CA GLY A 24 20.10 -1.47 2.50
C GLY A 24 18.67 -1.28 3.01
N ALA A 25 17.72 -2.10 2.56
CA ALA A 25 16.35 -2.07 3.07
C ALA A 25 16.30 -2.51 4.54
N ASN A 26 15.35 -1.94 5.28
CA ASN A 26 15.09 -2.29 6.68
C ASN A 26 13.62 -2.67 6.93
N SER A 27 12.76 -2.61 5.91
CA SER A 27 11.34 -2.90 6.06
C SER A 27 10.70 -3.45 4.79
N PHE A 28 9.58 -4.16 4.97
CA PHE A 28 8.68 -4.55 3.89
C PHE A 28 7.24 -4.66 4.39
N ARG A 29 6.28 -4.66 3.46
CA ARG A 29 4.85 -4.92 3.72
C ARG A 29 4.46 -6.25 3.09
N THR A 30 3.66 -7.06 3.76
CA THR A 30 3.18 -8.37 3.25
C THR A 30 2.08 -8.17 2.19
N SER A 31 2.45 -7.51 1.10
CA SER A 31 1.58 -7.16 -0.02
C SER A 31 1.13 -8.44 -0.76
N HIS A 32 -0.16 -8.80 -0.82
CA HIS A 32 -1.34 -8.18 -0.22
C HIS A 32 -2.12 -9.14 0.70
N TYR A 33 -1.41 -9.99 1.45
CA TYR A 33 -1.97 -10.99 2.34
C TYR A 33 -0.88 -11.46 3.32
N PRO A 34 -1.24 -12.02 4.50
CA PRO A 34 -0.24 -12.51 5.44
C PRO A 34 0.60 -13.61 4.80
N TYR A 35 1.92 -13.53 4.96
CA TYR A 35 2.85 -14.48 4.37
C TYR A 35 2.96 -15.76 5.22
N SER A 36 3.81 -16.70 4.82
CA SER A 36 4.11 -17.87 5.65
C SER A 36 4.88 -17.45 6.90
N GLU A 37 4.68 -18.16 8.01
CA GLU A 37 5.23 -17.83 9.34
C GLU A 37 6.77 -17.76 9.32
N GLU A 38 7.42 -18.56 8.47
CA GLU A 38 8.87 -18.58 8.33
C GLU A 38 9.46 -17.24 7.87
N ILE A 39 8.71 -16.46 7.07
CA ILE A 39 9.17 -15.15 6.60
C ILE A 39 9.24 -14.15 7.76
N TYR A 40 8.29 -14.18 8.69
CA TYR A 40 8.32 -13.36 9.91
C TYR A 40 9.41 -13.81 10.86
N GLN A 41 9.62 -15.13 11.01
CA GLN A 41 10.74 -15.67 11.80
C GLN A 41 12.10 -15.26 11.23
N MET A 42 12.23 -15.15 9.90
CA MET A 42 13.44 -14.63 9.26
C MET A 42 13.57 -13.12 9.46
N ALA A 43 12.48 -12.35 9.37
CA ALA A 43 12.48 -10.92 9.65
C ALA A 43 12.93 -10.62 11.08
N ASP A 44 12.45 -11.40 12.05
CA ASP A 44 12.88 -11.30 13.45
C ASP A 44 14.39 -11.54 13.62
N ARG A 45 14.95 -12.51 12.89
CA ARG A 45 16.38 -12.87 12.95
C ARG A 45 17.28 -11.85 12.28
N GLU A 46 16.85 -11.31 11.14
CA GLU A 46 17.65 -10.41 10.30
C GLU A 46 17.40 -8.92 10.68
N GLY A 47 16.45 -8.63 11.57
CA GLY A 47 16.19 -7.28 12.08
C GLY A 47 15.38 -6.40 11.12
N PHE A 48 14.44 -6.98 10.38
CA PHE A 48 13.55 -6.24 9.46
C PHE A 48 12.26 -5.83 10.15
N LEU A 49 11.71 -4.68 9.73
CA LEU A 49 10.40 -4.19 10.14
C LEU A 49 9.32 -4.63 9.14
N VAL A 50 8.26 -5.23 9.63
CA VAL A 50 7.16 -5.76 8.83
C VAL A 50 5.89 -4.96 9.11
N ILE A 51 5.30 -4.41 8.03
CA ILE A 51 3.91 -3.95 8.04
C ILE A 51 3.06 -5.13 7.60
N ASP A 52 2.41 -5.79 8.56
CA ASP A 52 1.67 -7.01 8.29
C ASP A 52 0.24 -6.72 7.83
N LYS A 53 -0.19 -7.39 6.76
CA LYS A 53 -1.34 -6.99 5.96
C LYS A 53 -2.34 -8.12 5.76
N VAL A 54 -3.59 -7.83 6.09
CA VAL A 54 -4.75 -8.71 5.87
C VAL A 54 -5.16 -8.70 4.38
N PRO A 55 -5.78 -9.78 3.82
CA PRO A 55 -6.13 -9.87 2.41
C PRO A 55 -7.33 -8.99 1.97
N ALA A 56 -7.42 -7.77 2.45
CA ALA A 56 -8.46 -6.80 2.10
C ALA A 56 -8.01 -5.91 0.92
N VAL A 57 -8.01 -6.47 -0.28
CA VAL A 57 -7.69 -5.79 -1.55
C VAL A 57 -8.82 -5.99 -2.55
N GLY A 58 -8.95 -5.10 -3.54
CA GLY A 58 -10.00 -5.15 -4.55
C GLY A 58 -11.35 -4.60 -4.08
N MET A 59 -11.37 -3.88 -2.95
CA MET A 59 -12.56 -3.23 -2.40
C MET A 59 -12.85 -1.88 -3.09
N PHE A 60 -12.69 -1.86 -4.41
CA PHE A 60 -12.84 -0.67 -5.24
C PHE A 60 -13.61 -1.03 -6.50
N GLN A 61 -14.53 -0.16 -6.90
CA GLN A 61 -15.36 -0.37 -8.08
C GLN A 61 -14.66 0.19 -9.34
N SER A 62 -13.56 -0.43 -9.80
CA SER A 62 -12.88 0.01 -11.05
C SER A 62 -12.66 -1.07 -12.11
N LEU A 63 -12.67 -2.36 -11.78
CA LEU A 63 -12.54 -3.43 -12.79
C LEU A 63 -13.88 -3.92 -13.33
N MET A 64 -14.90 -4.11 -12.48
CA MET A 64 -16.23 -4.51 -12.93
C MET A 64 -16.98 -3.41 -13.69
N ASN A 65 -16.60 -2.14 -13.48
CA ASN A 65 -17.27 -0.99 -14.08
C ASN A 65 -16.93 -0.75 -15.56
N PHE A 66 -15.83 -1.28 -16.12
CA PHE A 66 -15.69 -1.21 -17.59
C PHE A 66 -16.77 -2.03 -18.30
N MET A 67 -17.26 -3.10 -17.66
CA MET A 67 -18.37 -3.92 -18.15
C MET A 67 -19.73 -3.37 -17.69
N GLU A 68 -19.89 -2.94 -16.43
CA GLU A 68 -21.16 -2.43 -15.88
C GLU A 68 -21.49 -0.97 -16.26
N ALA A 69 -20.53 -0.13 -16.66
CA ALA A 69 -20.78 1.25 -17.11
C ALA A 69 -21.65 1.33 -18.38
N SER A 70 -21.81 0.21 -19.10
CA SER A 70 -22.81 0.06 -20.16
C SER A 70 -24.27 0.12 -19.67
N THR A 71 -24.50 0.02 -18.35
CA THR A 71 -25.83 -0.06 -17.72
C THR A 71 -26.21 1.15 -16.84
N GLY A 72 -25.31 2.12 -16.66
CA GLY A 72 -25.61 3.40 -16.01
C GLY A 72 -25.81 3.39 -14.48
N LYS A 73 -25.65 2.26 -13.78
CA LYS A 73 -25.71 2.20 -12.30
C LYS A 73 -24.30 2.25 -11.70
N GLN A 74 -23.93 3.37 -11.08
CA GLN A 74 -22.80 3.40 -10.15
C GLN A 74 -23.30 3.20 -8.72
N THR A 75 -22.99 2.05 -8.13
CA THR A 75 -23.18 1.82 -6.69
C THR A 75 -21.82 1.90 -6.00
N ALA A 76 -21.75 2.67 -4.91
CA ALA A 76 -20.56 2.69 -4.06
C ALA A 76 -20.28 1.27 -3.54
N PHE A 77 -19.02 0.84 -3.51
CA PHE A 77 -18.60 -0.51 -3.15
C PHE A 77 -19.16 -0.93 -1.79
N PHE A 78 -19.11 -0.03 -0.81
CA PHE A 78 -19.58 -0.28 0.57
C PHE A 78 -21.11 -0.14 0.76
N LYS A 79 -21.86 0.09 -0.32
CA LYS A 79 -23.34 0.05 -0.31
C LYS A 79 -23.90 -1.26 -0.87
N LYS A 80 -23.04 -2.20 -1.27
CA LYS A 80 -23.47 -3.49 -1.80
C LYS A 80 -24.15 -4.33 -0.71
N GLU A 81 -25.15 -5.11 -1.10
CA GLU A 81 -25.81 -6.05 -0.19
C GLU A 81 -24.85 -7.12 0.37
N THR A 82 -23.74 -7.37 -0.32
CA THR A 82 -22.69 -8.29 0.11
C THR A 82 -21.71 -7.70 1.13
N THR A 83 -21.75 -6.37 1.38
CA THR A 83 -20.82 -5.70 2.29
C THR A 83 -20.82 -6.28 3.71
N PRO A 84 -21.96 -6.64 4.34
CA PRO A 84 -21.96 -7.29 5.67
C PRO A 84 -21.28 -8.67 5.68
N VAL A 85 -21.43 -9.46 4.62
CA VAL A 85 -20.77 -10.78 4.49
C VAL A 85 -19.26 -10.59 4.35
N LEU A 86 -18.85 -9.62 3.52
CA LEU A 86 -17.45 -9.24 3.35
C LEU A 86 -16.84 -8.74 4.65
N LEU A 87 -17.54 -7.89 5.40
CA LEU A 87 -17.08 -7.37 6.70
C LEU A 87 -16.83 -8.52 7.68
N LYS A 88 -17.77 -9.47 7.81
CA LYS A 88 -17.59 -10.64 8.67
C LYS A 88 -16.34 -11.46 8.30
N ALA A 89 -16.11 -11.69 7.02
CA ALA A 89 -14.92 -12.41 6.55
C ALA A 89 -13.63 -11.62 6.83
N HIS A 90 -13.65 -10.31 6.64
CA HIS A 90 -12.52 -9.43 6.90
C HIS A 90 -12.17 -9.37 8.39
N LEU A 91 -13.16 -9.17 9.27
CA LEU A 91 -12.95 -9.16 10.73
C LEU A 91 -12.33 -10.48 11.21
N ARG A 92 -12.79 -11.62 10.69
CA ARG A 92 -12.20 -12.94 10.97
C ARG A 92 -10.75 -13.03 10.51
N ALA A 93 -10.43 -12.54 9.31
CA ALA A 93 -9.05 -12.55 8.81
C ALA A 93 -8.12 -11.67 9.65
N ILE A 94 -8.61 -10.54 10.19
CA ILE A 94 -7.87 -9.70 11.14
C ILE A 94 -7.62 -10.45 12.44
N GLU A 95 -8.64 -11.13 12.98
CA GLU A 95 -8.50 -11.97 14.18
C GLU A 95 -7.43 -13.03 14.01
N GLU A 96 -7.47 -13.77 12.90
CA GLU A 96 -6.51 -14.84 12.59
C GLU A 96 -5.08 -14.28 12.43
N MET A 97 -4.89 -13.22 11.63
CA MET A 97 -3.59 -12.59 11.39
C MET A 97 -2.99 -12.03 12.69
N ILE A 98 -3.72 -11.20 13.44
CA ILE A 98 -3.19 -10.60 14.67
C ILE A 98 -2.94 -11.69 15.72
N ALA A 99 -3.81 -12.70 15.84
CA ALA A 99 -3.58 -13.78 16.80
C ALA A 99 -2.30 -14.57 16.50
N ARG A 100 -2.01 -14.82 15.22
CA ARG A 100 -0.82 -15.53 14.75
C ARG A 100 0.45 -14.68 14.94
N ASP A 101 0.43 -13.44 14.47
CA ASP A 101 1.67 -12.69 14.20
C ASP A 101 2.05 -11.67 15.28
N LYS A 102 1.17 -11.43 16.27
CA LYS A 102 1.38 -10.39 17.30
C LYS A 102 2.68 -10.51 18.10
N ASN A 103 3.28 -11.68 18.22
CA ASN A 103 4.47 -11.90 19.04
C ASN A 103 5.78 -11.75 18.27
N HIS A 104 5.73 -11.52 16.95
CA HIS A 104 6.93 -11.24 16.16
C HIS A 104 7.44 -9.82 16.47
N PRO A 105 8.69 -9.65 16.95
CA PRO A 105 9.28 -8.33 17.11
C PRO A 105 9.44 -7.56 15.79
N SER A 106 9.53 -8.27 14.66
CA SER A 106 9.54 -7.65 13.34
C SER A 106 8.22 -6.96 12.98
N VAL A 107 7.08 -7.45 13.48
CA VAL A 107 5.76 -6.90 13.13
C VAL A 107 5.49 -5.62 13.92
N VAL A 108 5.63 -4.47 13.24
CA VAL A 108 5.55 -3.14 13.83
C VAL A 108 4.27 -2.39 13.52
N ALA A 109 3.51 -2.78 12.51
CA ALA A 109 2.24 -2.15 12.15
C ALA A 109 1.30 -3.10 11.42
N TRP A 110 0.01 -2.80 11.45
CA TRP A 110 -1.05 -3.57 10.79
C TRP A 110 -1.64 -2.80 9.61
N SER A 111 -1.53 -3.31 8.39
CA SER A 111 -2.19 -2.77 7.20
C SER A 111 -3.53 -3.47 6.98
N LEU A 112 -4.63 -2.76 7.22
CA LEU A 112 -5.96 -3.35 7.28
C LEU A 112 -6.69 -3.36 5.94
N LEU A 113 -6.34 -2.50 4.98
CA LEU A 113 -6.92 -2.48 3.64
C LEU A 113 -5.88 -2.02 2.61
N ASN A 114 -6.09 -2.39 1.35
CA ASN A 114 -5.32 -1.87 0.22
C ASN A 114 -6.23 -1.35 -0.86
N GLU A 115 -6.06 -0.07 -1.17
CA GLU A 115 -6.79 0.60 -2.23
C GLU A 115 -8.32 0.38 -2.19
N PRO A 116 -8.97 0.50 -1.01
CA PRO A 116 -10.42 0.46 -0.93
C PRO A 116 -11.03 1.76 -1.48
N GLU A 117 -12.32 1.75 -1.79
CA GLU A 117 -13.09 2.98 -2.01
C GLU A 117 -13.18 3.77 -0.70
N THR A 118 -12.61 4.98 -0.65
CA THR A 118 -12.69 5.82 0.57
C THR A 118 -13.43 7.13 0.37
N THR A 119 -13.89 7.42 -0.85
CA THR A 119 -14.50 8.72 -1.18
C THR A 119 -15.98 8.80 -0.84
N ASN A 120 -16.61 7.66 -0.54
CA ASN A 120 -18.01 7.57 -0.14
C ASN A 120 -18.15 7.42 1.38
N GLU A 121 -19.07 8.17 2.00
CA GLU A 121 -19.37 8.09 3.44
C GLU A 121 -19.79 6.67 3.89
N ALA A 122 -20.30 5.84 2.97
CA ALA A 122 -20.63 4.44 3.25
C ALA A 122 -19.43 3.59 3.69
N ALA A 123 -18.19 4.01 3.39
CA ALA A 123 -16.99 3.33 3.85
C ALA A 123 -16.72 3.55 5.36
N VAL A 124 -17.19 4.67 5.93
CA VAL A 124 -16.83 5.10 7.29
C VAL A 124 -17.22 4.07 8.36
N PRO A 125 -18.45 3.53 8.40
CA PRO A 125 -18.81 2.51 9.39
C PRO A 125 -17.99 1.22 9.25
N TYR A 126 -17.73 0.79 8.01
CA TYR A 126 -16.93 -0.40 7.73
C TYR A 126 -15.51 -0.25 8.27
N PHE A 127 -14.86 0.89 7.98
CA PHE A 127 -13.53 1.20 8.49
C PHE A 127 -13.50 1.27 10.01
N LYS A 128 -14.51 1.90 10.63
CA LYS A 128 -14.59 2.00 12.09
C LYS A 128 -14.55 0.61 12.74
N GLU A 129 -15.38 -0.33 12.29
CA GLU A 129 -15.41 -1.69 12.85
C GLU A 129 -14.07 -2.42 12.69
N VAL A 130 -13.47 -2.32 11.49
CA VAL A 130 -12.16 -2.92 11.19
C VAL A 130 -11.05 -2.37 12.09
N PHE A 131 -10.94 -1.05 12.20
CA PHE A 131 -9.89 -0.39 13.00
C PHE A 131 -10.08 -0.56 14.51
N ASP A 132 -11.34 -0.57 14.97
CA ASP A 132 -11.67 -0.82 16.38
C ASP A 132 -11.34 -2.25 16.78
N LEU A 133 -11.64 -3.23 15.91
CA LEU A 133 -11.30 -4.63 16.18
C LEU A 133 -9.79 -4.84 16.23
N ALA A 134 -9.04 -4.34 15.24
CA ALA A 134 -7.59 -4.45 15.24
C ALA A 134 -6.97 -3.82 16.51
N ASN A 135 -7.46 -2.64 16.91
CA ASN A 135 -7.05 -2.00 18.16
C ASN A 135 -7.36 -2.86 19.39
N LYS A 136 -8.53 -3.49 19.44
CA LYS A 136 -8.92 -4.34 20.56
C LYS A 136 -8.02 -5.57 20.68
N LEU A 137 -7.72 -6.22 19.56
CA LEU A 137 -7.00 -7.49 19.50
C LEU A 137 -5.51 -7.36 19.82
N ASP A 138 -4.85 -6.31 19.33
CA ASP A 138 -3.42 -6.12 19.58
C ASP A 138 -3.19 -5.53 20.97
N MET A 139 -2.64 -6.35 21.88
CA MET A 139 -2.30 -5.90 23.24
C MET A 139 -1.18 -4.86 23.24
N GLN A 140 -0.29 -4.88 22.24
CA GLN A 140 0.82 -3.94 22.13
C GLN A 140 0.38 -2.56 21.59
N LYS A 141 -0.86 -2.46 21.09
CA LYS A 141 -1.41 -1.23 20.49
C LYS A 141 -0.50 -0.67 19.40
N ARG A 142 0.04 -1.55 18.55
CA ARG A 142 0.87 -1.11 17.42
C ARG A 142 0.05 -0.27 16.44
N PRO A 143 0.71 0.61 15.68
CA PRO A 143 0.07 1.41 14.63
C PRO A 143 -0.75 0.58 13.65
N ARG A 144 -1.90 1.11 13.25
CA ARG A 144 -2.77 0.58 12.20
C ARG A 144 -2.76 1.54 11.03
N THR A 145 -2.76 1.00 9.82
CA THR A 145 -2.79 1.77 8.58
C THR A 145 -3.63 1.07 7.51
N PHE A 146 -3.80 1.73 6.39
CA PHE A 146 -4.32 1.15 5.16
C PHE A 146 -3.74 1.93 3.98
N ALA A 147 -3.57 1.28 2.84
CA ALA A 147 -2.99 1.92 1.66
C ALA A 147 -4.04 2.73 0.89
N LEU A 148 -3.84 4.05 0.79
CA LEU A 148 -4.71 4.94 0.03
C LEU A 148 -4.38 4.86 -1.46
N ILE A 149 -5.38 4.51 -2.28
CA ILE A 149 -5.33 4.62 -3.74
C ILE A 149 -5.23 6.10 -4.19
N MET A 150 -4.75 6.35 -5.41
CA MET A 150 -4.51 7.68 -5.97
C MET A 150 -5.72 8.65 -5.96
N ASN A 151 -6.97 8.15 -6.00
CA ASN A 151 -8.15 9.01 -5.94
C ASN A 151 -8.62 9.34 -4.51
N SER A 152 -8.01 8.73 -3.51
CA SER A 152 -8.21 9.02 -2.09
C SER A 152 -7.32 10.19 -1.69
N LEU A 153 -7.71 11.37 -2.15
CA LEU A 153 -7.02 12.65 -1.95
C LEU A 153 -7.36 13.23 -0.56
N PRO A 154 -6.58 14.22 -0.07
CA PRO A 154 -6.80 14.84 1.25
C PRO A 154 -8.23 15.33 1.51
N ASP A 155 -8.91 15.83 0.48
CA ASP A 155 -10.26 16.39 0.59
C ASP A 155 -11.38 15.40 0.24
N THR A 156 -11.05 14.32 -0.45
CA THR A 156 -12.05 13.34 -0.91
C THR A 156 -12.13 12.12 -0.01
N CYS A 157 -11.01 11.69 0.56
CA CYS A 157 -10.95 10.52 1.44
C CYS A 157 -11.72 10.77 2.75
N LYS A 158 -12.64 9.85 3.08
CA LYS A 158 -13.46 9.87 4.30
C LYS A 158 -12.91 8.99 5.42
N CYS A 159 -11.75 8.36 5.21
CA CYS A 159 -11.27 7.28 6.08
C CYS A 159 -9.84 7.46 6.61
N TYR A 160 -9.07 8.43 6.14
CA TYR A 160 -7.67 8.63 6.59
C TYR A 160 -7.55 8.94 8.09
N GLN A 161 -8.62 9.42 8.73
CA GLN A 161 -8.59 9.72 10.15
C GLN A 161 -8.44 8.47 11.03
N PHE A 162 -8.81 7.28 10.53
CA PHE A 162 -8.73 6.02 11.28
C PHE A 162 -7.30 5.48 11.40
N SER A 163 -6.41 5.81 10.47
CA SER A 163 -5.05 5.28 10.47
C SER A 163 -4.11 6.06 11.41
N ASP A 164 -3.20 5.36 12.06
CA ASP A 164 -2.13 5.94 12.87
C ASP A 164 -0.96 6.42 11.98
N ILE A 165 -0.77 5.77 10.83
CA ILE A 165 0.19 6.11 9.77
C ILE A 165 -0.59 6.33 8.47
N ILE A 166 -0.33 7.41 7.73
CA ILE A 166 -0.91 7.59 6.39
C ILE A 166 -0.03 6.85 5.38
N ALA A 167 -0.56 5.81 4.74
CA ALA A 167 0.16 5.05 3.71
C ALA A 167 -0.40 5.38 2.32
N LEU A 168 0.43 5.87 1.42
CA LEU A 168 0.03 6.31 0.08
C LEU A 168 0.58 5.37 -1.00
N ASN A 169 -0.28 4.97 -1.94
CA ASN A 169 0.13 4.36 -3.20
C ASN A 169 0.03 5.42 -4.29
N ARG A 170 1.16 5.83 -4.89
CA ARG A 170 1.18 6.92 -5.88
C ARG A 170 2.06 6.58 -7.06
N TYR A 171 1.52 6.84 -8.25
CA TYR A 171 2.14 6.53 -9.54
C TYR A 171 2.16 7.77 -10.45
N TYR A 172 2.49 8.94 -9.89
CA TYR A 172 2.78 10.16 -10.66
C TYR A 172 4.06 9.93 -11.47
N GLY A 173 3.98 10.06 -12.80
CA GLY A 173 5.04 9.69 -13.73
C GLY A 173 4.86 8.28 -14.29
N TRP A 174 3.83 7.53 -13.89
CA TRP A 174 3.49 6.25 -14.50
C TRP A 174 2.05 6.24 -15.01
N TYR A 175 1.09 5.89 -14.15
CA TYR A 175 -0.33 5.93 -14.51
C TYR A 175 -0.88 7.35 -14.68
N MET A 176 -0.25 8.33 -14.03
CA MET A 176 -0.62 9.74 -14.15
C MET A 176 0.54 10.52 -14.75
N LYS A 177 0.36 11.05 -15.97
CA LYS A 177 1.34 11.94 -16.62
C LYS A 177 2.73 11.28 -16.81
N GLY A 178 2.74 10.05 -17.32
CA GLY A 178 3.98 9.32 -17.65
C GLY A 178 4.69 9.81 -18.92
N GLY A 179 5.89 9.30 -19.14
CA GLY A 179 6.76 9.64 -20.27
C GLY A 179 7.21 11.10 -20.22
N TYR A 180 7.07 11.80 -21.35
CA TYR A 180 7.47 13.20 -21.51
C TYR A 180 6.75 14.17 -20.54
N GLU A 181 5.58 13.79 -20.01
CA GLU A 181 4.83 14.61 -19.05
C GLU A 181 5.31 14.47 -17.59
N ILE A 182 6.45 13.81 -17.34
CA ILE A 182 6.94 13.55 -15.96
C ILE A 182 7.14 14.83 -15.13
N SER A 183 7.49 15.96 -15.74
CA SER A 183 7.56 17.26 -15.05
C SER A 183 6.19 17.74 -14.57
N VAL A 184 5.16 17.55 -15.39
CA VAL A 184 3.76 17.83 -15.00
C VAL A 184 3.32 16.86 -13.89
N ALA A 185 3.79 15.62 -13.93
CA ALA A 185 3.52 14.65 -12.87
C ALA A 185 4.10 15.11 -11.52
N GLU A 186 5.34 15.61 -11.52
CA GLU A 186 5.98 16.18 -10.33
C GLU A 186 5.19 17.36 -9.78
N GLU A 187 4.75 18.30 -10.63
CA GLU A 187 3.92 19.44 -10.22
C GLU A 187 2.63 18.98 -9.54
N LEU A 188 1.94 17.99 -10.12
CA LEU A 188 0.71 17.43 -9.54
C LEU A 188 0.98 16.67 -8.24
N PHE A 189 2.12 15.96 -8.15
CA PHE A 189 2.51 15.24 -6.96
C PHE A 189 2.77 16.21 -5.79
N ARG A 190 3.57 17.25 -6.04
CA ARG A 190 3.83 18.32 -5.06
C ARG A 190 2.56 19.04 -4.66
N LYS A 191 1.62 19.26 -5.60
CA LYS A 191 0.31 19.83 -5.29
C LYS A 191 -0.47 18.97 -4.30
N GLU A 192 -0.52 17.65 -4.49
CA GLU A 192 -1.14 16.74 -3.52
C GLU A 192 -0.43 16.78 -2.16
N MET A 193 0.91 16.72 -2.15
CA MET A 193 1.68 16.73 -0.90
C MET A 193 1.54 18.03 -0.11
N ASN A 194 1.43 19.17 -0.81
CA ASN A 194 1.09 20.45 -0.19
C ASN A 194 -0.31 20.41 0.45
N ALA A 195 -1.30 19.83 -0.22
CA ALA A 195 -2.64 19.67 0.35
C ALA A 195 -2.64 18.74 1.58
N TRP A 196 -1.85 17.65 1.59
CA TRP A 196 -1.65 16.84 2.80
C TRP A 196 -0.97 17.61 3.93
N LYS A 197 0.04 18.43 3.62
CA LYS A 197 0.72 19.31 4.58
C LYS A 197 -0.25 20.27 5.26
N GLU A 198 -1.18 20.84 4.51
CA GLU A 198 -2.19 21.78 5.02
C GLU A 198 -3.16 21.14 6.02
N LYS A 199 -3.38 19.81 5.95
CA LYS A 199 -4.21 19.07 6.92
C LYS A 199 -3.60 19.03 8.32
N LYS A 200 -2.30 19.24 8.48
CA LYS A 200 -1.59 19.26 9.79
C LYS A 200 -1.94 18.08 10.69
N LEU A 201 -2.01 16.87 10.12
CA LEU A 201 -2.52 15.67 10.81
C LEU A 201 -1.65 15.19 11.99
N ASN A 202 -0.41 15.66 12.10
CA ASN A 202 0.57 15.19 13.08
C ASN A 202 0.74 13.65 13.07
N LYS A 203 0.71 13.05 11.88
CA LYS A 203 0.91 11.61 11.63
C LYS A 203 2.07 11.43 10.65
N PRO A 204 2.86 10.36 10.78
CA PRO A 204 3.86 10.02 9.76
C PRO A 204 3.17 9.57 8.47
N PHE A 205 3.77 9.91 7.34
CA PHE A 205 3.39 9.41 6.03
C PHE A 205 4.43 8.41 5.55
N ILE A 206 3.97 7.36 4.90
CA ILE A 206 4.82 6.42 4.18
C ILE A 206 4.28 6.23 2.77
N PHE A 207 5.17 5.99 1.81
CA PHE A 207 4.79 5.51 0.49
C PHE A 207 4.91 4.00 0.50
N THR A 208 3.78 3.31 0.27
CA THR A 208 3.75 1.84 0.29
C THR A 208 3.79 1.22 -1.10
N GLU A 209 3.54 2.02 -2.13
CA GLU A 209 3.72 1.66 -3.53
C GLU A 209 4.05 2.91 -4.36
N TYR A 210 5.06 2.77 -5.20
CA TYR A 210 5.43 3.68 -6.28
C TYR A 210 6.37 2.91 -7.20
N GLY A 211 6.39 3.23 -8.49
CA GLY A 211 7.22 2.52 -9.44
C GLY A 211 6.80 2.74 -10.88
N ALA A 212 7.61 2.21 -11.79
CA ALA A 212 7.34 2.16 -13.22
C ALA A 212 7.65 0.74 -13.70
N ASP A 213 6.71 0.11 -14.41
CA ASP A 213 6.99 -1.19 -15.03
C ASP A 213 8.22 -1.05 -15.94
N THR A 214 9.16 -1.99 -15.80
CA THR A 214 10.48 -1.90 -16.42
C THR A 214 10.90 -3.27 -16.94
N LEU A 215 11.27 -3.34 -18.22
CA LEU A 215 11.80 -4.56 -18.81
C LEU A 215 13.32 -4.57 -18.65
N ALA A 216 13.86 -5.64 -18.05
CA ALA A 216 15.30 -5.77 -17.81
C ALA A 216 16.16 -5.78 -19.09
N SER A 217 15.55 -5.95 -20.27
CA SER A 217 16.23 -5.91 -21.57
C SER A 217 16.10 -4.56 -22.29
N GLU A 218 15.24 -3.66 -21.82
CA GLU A 218 14.93 -2.42 -22.53
C GLU A 218 15.82 -1.27 -22.04
N HIS A 219 16.57 -0.69 -22.96
CA HIS A 219 17.41 0.49 -22.76
C HIS A 219 17.14 1.52 -23.84
N LYS A 220 17.05 2.81 -23.49
CA LYS A 220 16.83 3.88 -24.47
C LYS A 220 17.37 5.24 -24.05
N LEU A 221 17.85 6.00 -25.03
CA LEU A 221 18.30 7.38 -24.88
C LEU A 221 17.66 8.28 -25.97
N PRO A 222 16.82 9.28 -25.63
CA PRO A 222 16.30 9.56 -24.29
C PRO A 222 15.46 8.39 -23.75
N SER A 223 15.25 8.37 -22.43
CA SER A 223 14.45 7.35 -21.76
C SER A 223 13.04 7.26 -22.34
N VAL A 224 12.43 6.09 -22.22
CA VAL A 224 11.00 5.88 -22.50
C VAL A 224 10.39 5.04 -21.39
N MET A 225 9.10 5.20 -21.12
CA MET A 225 8.37 4.26 -20.26
C MET A 225 8.71 2.82 -20.64
N TRP A 226 8.93 1.94 -19.66
CA TRP A 226 9.46 0.57 -19.77
C TRP A 226 10.98 0.40 -19.87
N SER A 227 11.75 1.44 -20.18
CA SER A 227 13.23 1.37 -20.15
C SER A 227 13.79 1.51 -18.74
N GLN A 228 14.96 0.93 -18.49
CA GLN A 228 15.66 1.08 -17.21
C GLN A 228 15.97 2.54 -16.90
N GLU A 229 16.36 3.33 -17.90
CA GLU A 229 16.65 4.75 -17.73
C GLU A 229 15.42 5.53 -17.26
N TYR A 230 14.20 5.13 -17.68
CA TYR A 230 12.97 5.77 -17.22
C TYR A 230 12.64 5.40 -15.76
N GLN A 231 12.94 4.17 -15.33
CA GLN A 231 12.79 3.78 -13.93
C GLN A 231 13.68 4.67 -13.04
N ASP A 232 14.93 4.88 -13.43
CA ASP A 232 15.87 5.74 -12.70
C ASP A 232 15.38 7.19 -12.64
N GLU A 233 14.92 7.76 -13.75
CA GLU A 233 14.36 9.12 -13.81
C GLU A 233 13.09 9.26 -12.95
N TYR A 234 12.20 8.27 -13.00
CA TYR A 234 10.98 8.21 -12.20
C TYR A 234 11.30 8.16 -10.70
N LEU A 235 12.21 7.29 -10.29
CA LEU A 235 12.59 7.12 -8.88
C LEU A 235 13.26 8.38 -8.35
N LYS A 236 14.17 8.97 -9.14
CA LYS A 236 14.82 10.23 -8.80
C LYS A 236 13.81 11.35 -8.54
N MET A 237 12.86 11.57 -9.47
CA MET A 237 11.81 12.58 -9.28
C MET A 237 10.98 12.29 -8.02
N THR A 238 10.61 11.03 -7.81
CA THR A 238 9.80 10.61 -6.67
C THR A 238 10.52 10.87 -5.34
N HIS A 239 11.81 10.52 -5.24
CA HIS A 239 12.66 10.77 -4.08
C HIS A 239 12.85 12.27 -3.80
N GLU A 240 13.05 13.09 -4.84
CA GLU A 240 13.13 14.55 -4.71
C GLU A 240 11.82 15.14 -4.15
N VAL A 241 10.66 14.56 -4.49
CA VAL A 241 9.39 14.93 -3.85
C VAL A 241 9.39 14.49 -2.40
N PHE A 242 9.79 13.25 -2.07
CA PHE A 242 9.76 12.74 -0.69
C PHE A 242 10.62 13.58 0.26
N ASP A 243 11.85 13.88 -0.13
CA ASP A 243 12.80 14.66 0.67
C ASP A 243 12.34 16.10 0.91
N SER A 244 11.40 16.60 0.11
CA SER A 244 10.83 17.95 0.25
C SER A 244 9.81 18.06 1.41
N TYR A 245 9.35 16.94 1.99
CA TYR A 245 8.31 16.95 3.03
C TYR A 245 8.72 16.17 4.26
N GLY A 246 9.09 16.88 5.33
CA GLY A 246 9.56 16.26 6.57
C GLY A 246 8.55 15.38 7.33
N PHE A 247 7.28 15.31 6.92
CA PHE A 247 6.30 14.36 7.47
C PHE A 247 6.33 12.98 6.79
N ILE A 248 7.01 12.85 5.64
CA ILE A 248 7.30 11.57 4.99
C ILE A 248 8.42 10.89 5.78
N LYS A 249 8.19 9.64 6.18
CA LYS A 249 9.04 8.88 7.12
C LYS A 249 9.36 7.47 6.64
N GLY A 250 8.94 7.09 5.43
CA GLY A 250 9.26 5.79 4.86
C GLY A 250 8.78 5.65 3.42
N GLU A 251 9.43 4.76 2.70
CA GLU A 251 9.20 4.44 1.32
C GLU A 251 9.41 2.93 1.13
N GLN A 252 8.47 2.28 0.43
CA GLN A 252 8.53 0.87 0.05
C GLN A 252 8.33 0.78 -1.45
N ILE A 253 9.41 0.41 -2.13
CA ILE A 253 9.53 0.25 -3.59
C ILE A 253 9.25 -1.18 -4.01
#